data_AF-A0A5E4L076-F1
#
_entry.id   AF-A0A5E4L076-F1
#
_cell.length_a   1.000
_cell.length_b   1.000
_cell.length_c   1.000
_cell.angle_alpha   90.00
_cell.angle_beta   90.00
_cell.angle_gamma   90.00
#
_symmetry.space_group_name_H-M   'P 1'
#
loop_
_entity.id
_entity.type
_entity.pdbx_description
1 polymer ?
#
loop_
_entity_poly.entity_id
_entity_poly.type
_entity_poly.pdbx_seq_one_letter_code
_entity_poly.pdbx_strand_id
1 'polypeptide(L)'
;MKGKLLFVLFLLSVIAVAGVQQTTSLPAYLDAYNTTFNTNTTCDVCHVNPAGGGSLNSYGKQFQAQPDHATDPASAISNIGPTTAATTPVTPTVTTMVTPTATTMVTPTPAVTPTPIATEIPTEMPTTIVETPTEVPPTTMPTATQTTPGFEQVFFIIGLLAGYVLLKQHNK
;
A
#
# COMPACT_ATOMS: atom_id res chain seq x y z
N MET A 1 17.51 40.85 -18.18
CA MET A 1 16.68 40.47 -16.99
C MET A 1 15.80 39.24 -17.24
N LYS A 2 15.12 39.11 -18.39
CA LYS A 2 14.28 37.93 -18.73
C LYS A 2 14.95 36.56 -18.61
N GLY A 3 16.24 36.43 -18.94
CA GLY A 3 16.97 35.16 -18.81
C GLY A 3 17.18 34.67 -17.37
N LYS A 4 17.36 35.59 -16.41
CA LYS A 4 17.53 35.24 -14.98
C LYS A 4 16.22 34.71 -14.38
N LEU A 5 15.08 35.29 -14.76
CA LEU A 5 13.76 34.83 -14.31
C LEU A 5 13.45 33.40 -14.82
N LEU A 6 13.75 33.12 -16.10
CA LEU A 6 13.56 31.79 -16.69
C LEU A 6 14.42 30.72 -16.00
N PHE A 7 15.67 31.05 -15.66
CA PHE A 7 16.56 30.12 -14.96
C PHE A 7 16.06 29.80 -13.56
N VAL A 8 15.58 30.81 -12.81
CA VAL A 8 15.03 30.61 -11.45
C VAL A 8 13.76 29.74 -11.49
N LEU A 9 12.84 29.99 -12.44
CA LEU A 9 11.64 29.18 -12.59
C LEU A 9 11.94 27.73 -12.98
N PHE A 10 12.93 27.53 -13.85
CA PHE A 10 13.37 26.19 -14.23
C PHE A 10 13.95 25.43 -13.02
N LEU A 11 14.81 26.07 -12.24
CA LEU A 11 15.40 25.48 -11.04
C LEU A 11 14.32 25.11 -10.00
N LEU A 12 13.34 26.00 -9.79
CA LEU A 12 12.24 25.77 -8.84
C LEU A 12 11.35 24.60 -9.28
N SER A 13 11.11 24.46 -10.59
CA SER A 13 10.38 23.33 -11.17
C SER A 13 11.11 22.00 -10.96
N VAL A 14 12.44 21.97 -11.17
CA VAL A 14 13.24 20.76 -10.95
C VAL A 14 13.20 20.33 -9.47
N ILE A 15 13.30 21.28 -8.53
CA ILE A 15 13.20 20.99 -7.09
C ILE A 15 11.79 20.47 -6.74
N ALA A 16 10.75 21.08 -7.30
CA ALA A 16 9.38 20.63 -7.09
C ALA A 16 9.18 19.20 -7.58
N VAL A 17 9.61 18.87 -8.80
CA VAL A 17 9.46 17.54 -9.41
C VAL A 17 10.29 16.46 -8.69
N ALA A 18 11.51 16.79 -8.25
CA ALA A 18 12.34 15.86 -7.48
C ALA A 18 11.78 15.56 -6.08
N GLY A 19 11.00 16.47 -5.50
CA GLY A 19 10.37 16.29 -4.19
C GLY A 19 9.12 15.41 -4.19
N VAL A 20 8.41 15.24 -5.33
CA VAL A 20 7.12 14.53 -5.37
C VAL A 20 7.26 13.01 -5.27
N GLN A 21 8.44 12.46 -5.59
CA GLN A 21 8.61 11.01 -5.71
C GLN A 21 8.64 10.24 -4.37
N GLN A 22 8.58 10.93 -3.23
CA GLN A 22 8.69 10.30 -1.91
C GLN A 22 7.35 10.07 -1.21
N THR A 23 6.21 10.48 -1.80
CA THR A 23 4.89 10.38 -1.14
C THR A 23 3.91 9.43 -1.82
N THR A 24 4.29 8.78 -2.92
CA THR A 24 3.38 7.99 -3.78
C THR A 24 3.44 6.47 -3.56
N SER A 25 4.08 5.99 -2.50
CA SER A 25 4.11 4.56 -2.17
C SER A 25 2.81 4.00 -1.54
N LEU A 26 1.80 4.83 -1.28
CA LEU A 26 0.72 4.47 -0.35
C LEU A 26 -0.35 3.47 -0.85
N PRO A 27 -0.87 3.52 -2.10
CA PRO A 27 -1.99 2.66 -2.48
C PRO A 27 -1.57 1.26 -2.98
N ALA A 28 -0.54 1.19 -3.83
CA ALA A 28 -0.19 -0.07 -4.50
C ALA A 28 0.32 -1.15 -3.52
N TYR A 29 1.00 -0.76 -2.44
CA TYR A 29 1.44 -1.69 -1.41
C TYR A 29 0.29 -2.21 -0.55
N LEU A 30 -0.66 -1.32 -0.21
CA LEU A 30 -1.84 -1.71 0.55
C LEU A 30 -2.74 -2.65 -0.29
N ASP A 31 -2.91 -2.34 -1.57
CA ASP A 31 -3.64 -3.20 -2.51
C ASP A 31 -2.96 -4.56 -2.68
N ALA A 32 -1.63 -4.59 -2.82
CA ALA A 32 -0.88 -5.83 -2.88
C ALA A 32 -1.06 -6.66 -1.59
N TYR A 33 -0.99 -6.03 -0.41
CA TYR A 33 -1.20 -6.72 0.87
C TYR A 33 -2.61 -7.30 0.98
N ASN A 34 -3.62 -6.48 0.72
CA ASN A 34 -5.02 -6.86 0.78
C ASN A 34 -5.35 -7.98 -0.21
N THR A 35 -4.75 -7.95 -1.40
CA THR A 35 -4.90 -9.00 -2.42
C THR A 35 -4.21 -10.30 -1.99
N THR A 36 -2.95 -10.24 -1.55
CA THR A 36 -2.15 -11.43 -1.19
C THR A 36 -2.77 -12.22 -0.04
N PHE A 37 -3.34 -11.53 0.96
CA PHE A 37 -3.91 -12.19 2.14
C PHE A 37 -5.43 -12.17 2.19
N ASN A 38 -6.10 -11.69 1.13
CA ASN A 38 -7.56 -11.54 1.06
C ASN A 38 -8.12 -10.78 2.28
N THR A 39 -7.51 -9.64 2.59
CA THR A 39 -7.88 -8.77 3.72
C THR A 39 -8.37 -7.40 3.24
N ASN A 40 -8.91 -6.60 4.16
CA ASN A 40 -9.29 -5.20 3.92
C ASN A 40 -8.68 -4.31 5.01
N THR A 41 -7.35 -4.34 5.07
CA THR A 41 -6.56 -3.57 6.03
C THR A 41 -6.33 -2.14 5.56
N THR A 42 -5.78 -1.30 6.44
CA THR A 42 -5.47 0.10 6.14
C THR A 42 -3.96 0.36 6.23
N CYS A 43 -3.56 1.64 6.12
CA CYS A 43 -2.14 2.02 6.16
C CYS A 43 -1.44 1.67 7.49
N ASP A 44 -2.20 1.34 8.53
CA ASP A 44 -1.71 0.92 9.85
C ASP A 44 -0.89 -0.37 9.83
N VAL A 45 -1.06 -1.20 8.80
CA VAL A 45 -0.23 -2.41 8.61
C VAL A 45 1.25 -2.05 8.45
N CYS A 46 1.57 -0.98 7.74
CA CYS A 46 2.96 -0.58 7.46
C CYS A 46 3.42 0.67 8.23
N HIS A 47 2.48 1.56 8.58
CA HIS A 47 2.76 2.83 9.23
C HIS A 47 2.32 2.85 10.70
N VAL A 48 2.99 3.67 11.51
CA VAL A 48 2.53 3.95 12.88
C VAL A 48 1.27 4.82 12.87
N ASN A 49 1.12 5.70 11.86
CA ASN A 49 -0.07 6.53 11.69
C ASN A 49 -1.05 5.88 10.69
N PRO A 50 -2.28 5.49 11.13
CA PRO A 50 -3.27 4.85 10.26
C PRO A 50 -3.78 5.76 9.13
N ALA A 51 -3.66 7.09 9.26
CA ALA A 51 -4.02 8.03 8.20
C ALA A 51 -3.08 8.00 6.98
N GLY A 52 -2.03 7.17 7.03
CA GLY A 52 -0.99 7.10 6.01
C GLY A 52 0.15 8.08 6.26
N GLY A 53 1.35 7.69 5.85
CA GLY A 53 2.57 8.48 6.03
C GLY A 53 3.18 8.39 7.43
N GLY A 54 4.23 9.18 7.65
CA GLY A 54 5.02 9.13 8.89
C GLY A 54 5.95 7.90 8.96
N SER A 55 6.49 7.65 10.16
CA SER A 55 7.44 6.54 10.36
C SER A 55 6.80 5.17 10.15
N LEU A 56 7.56 4.26 9.56
CA LEU A 56 7.19 2.85 9.42
C LEU A 56 7.18 2.16 10.78
N ASN A 57 6.21 1.27 10.98
CA ASN A 57 6.18 0.36 12.12
C ASN A 57 7.18 -0.80 11.90
N SER A 58 7.19 -1.80 12.78
CA SER A 58 8.11 -2.95 12.66
C SER A 58 7.86 -3.77 11.38
N TYR A 59 6.61 -3.95 10.98
CA TYR A 59 6.24 -4.69 9.77
C TYR A 59 6.63 -3.92 8.50
N GLY A 60 6.30 -2.64 8.42
CA GLY A 60 6.69 -1.78 7.29
C GLY A 60 8.20 -1.72 7.08
N LYS A 61 9.00 -1.75 8.15
CA LYS A 61 10.47 -1.83 8.04
C LYS A 61 10.96 -3.18 7.49
N GLN A 62 10.31 -4.29 7.85
CA GLN A 62 10.63 -5.60 7.28
C GLN A 62 10.30 -5.67 5.79
N PHE A 63 9.17 -5.09 5.39
CA PHE A 63 8.81 -4.93 3.98
C PHE A 63 9.83 -4.07 3.23
N GLN A 64 10.19 -2.90 3.77
CA GLN A 64 11.21 -2.03 3.16
C GLN A 64 12.59 -2.71 3.04
N ALA A 65 12.90 -3.66 3.92
CA ALA A 65 14.13 -4.44 3.86
C ALA A 65 14.13 -5.52 2.76
N GLN A 66 12.99 -5.82 2.13
CA GLN A 66 12.95 -6.79 1.03
C GLN A 66 13.60 -6.18 -0.22
N PRO A 67 14.48 -6.91 -0.93
CA PRO A 67 15.22 -6.39 -2.08
C PRO A 67 14.32 -5.92 -3.24
N ASP A 68 13.17 -6.56 -3.40
CA ASP A 68 12.23 -6.42 -4.51
C ASP A 68 10.97 -5.61 -4.15
N HIS A 69 10.86 -5.05 -2.94
CA HIS A 69 9.64 -4.39 -2.46
C HIS A 69 9.10 -3.28 -3.38
N ALA A 70 9.97 -2.59 -4.12
CA ALA A 70 9.60 -1.51 -5.04
C ALA A 70 9.18 -2.01 -6.43
N THR A 71 9.68 -3.17 -6.88
CA THR A 71 9.45 -3.72 -8.22
C THR A 71 8.40 -4.83 -8.22
N ASP A 72 8.34 -5.61 -7.15
CA ASP A 72 7.39 -6.69 -6.93
C ASP A 72 6.93 -6.71 -5.45
N PRO A 73 5.99 -5.83 -5.08
CA PRO A 73 5.52 -5.78 -3.70
C PRO A 73 4.77 -7.03 -3.27
N ALA A 74 4.13 -7.76 -4.19
CA ALA A 74 3.39 -8.97 -3.85
C ALA A 74 4.33 -10.10 -3.40
N SER A 75 5.44 -10.30 -4.13
CA SER A 75 6.53 -11.21 -3.74
C SER A 75 7.11 -10.81 -2.37
N ALA A 76 7.50 -9.55 -2.22
CA ALA A 76 8.08 -9.03 -0.97
C ALA A 76 7.16 -9.21 0.25
N ILE A 77 5.85 -8.94 0.10
CA ILE A 77 4.85 -9.16 1.15
C ILE A 77 4.71 -10.66 1.47
N SER A 78 4.72 -11.52 0.45
CA SER A 78 4.63 -12.98 0.65
C SER A 78 5.84 -13.52 1.41
N ASN A 79 7.04 -12.95 1.19
CA ASN A 79 8.27 -13.36 1.85
C ASN A 79 8.31 -13.03 3.36
N ILE A 80 7.69 -11.93 3.78
CA ILE A 80 7.60 -11.56 5.21
C ILE A 80 6.36 -12.13 5.90
N GLY A 81 5.39 -12.64 5.13
CA GLY A 81 4.14 -13.19 5.63
C GLY A 81 3.14 -12.13 6.11
N PRO A 82 1.94 -12.55 6.56
CA PRO A 82 0.93 -11.63 7.06
C PRO A 82 1.37 -10.99 8.38
N THR A 83 0.95 -9.75 8.64
CA THR A 83 1.22 -9.16 9.94
C THR A 83 0.49 -9.94 11.05
N THR A 84 1.21 -10.28 12.11
CA THR A 84 0.63 -10.88 13.32
C THR A 84 -0.02 -9.83 14.21
N ALA A 85 0.03 -8.54 13.82
CA ALA A 85 -0.70 -7.50 14.52
C ALA A 85 -2.16 -7.93 14.59
N ALA A 86 -2.58 -8.29 15.81
CA ALA A 86 -3.93 -8.75 16.08
C ALA A 86 -4.87 -7.72 15.48
N THR A 87 -5.52 -8.09 14.38
CA THR A 87 -6.72 -7.43 13.93
C THR A 87 -7.70 -7.65 15.07
N THR A 88 -7.70 -6.75 16.07
CA THR A 88 -8.89 -6.55 16.89
C THR A 88 -10.00 -6.42 15.87
N PRO A 89 -10.96 -7.37 15.82
CA PRO A 89 -12.03 -7.27 14.87
C PRO A 89 -12.64 -5.91 15.13
N VAL A 90 -12.48 -4.98 14.18
CA VAL A 90 -13.23 -3.75 14.21
C VAL A 90 -14.65 -4.22 14.03
N THR A 91 -15.37 -4.42 15.15
CA THR A 91 -16.81 -4.58 15.12
C THR A 91 -17.27 -3.40 14.30
N PRO A 92 -17.84 -3.60 13.11
CA PRO A 92 -18.30 -2.49 12.31
C PRO A 92 -19.25 -1.74 13.22
N THR A 93 -18.84 -0.54 13.63
CA THR A 93 -19.78 0.36 14.29
C THR A 93 -20.74 0.67 13.17
N VAL A 94 -21.87 -0.04 13.16
CA VAL A 94 -23.00 0.30 12.31
C VAL A 94 -23.40 1.67 12.79
N THR A 95 -22.83 2.70 12.18
CA THR A 95 -23.38 4.04 12.24
C THR A 95 -24.69 3.89 11.51
N THR A 96 -25.75 3.58 12.25
CA THR A 96 -27.12 3.69 11.78
C THR A 96 -27.27 5.14 11.34
N MET A 97 -27.06 5.37 10.05
CA MET A 97 -27.54 6.56 9.40
C MET A 97 -29.05 6.48 9.60
N VAL A 98 -29.55 7.26 10.56
CA VAL A 98 -30.98 7.46 10.76
C VAL A 98 -31.48 8.14 9.51
N THR A 99 -31.81 7.34 8.51
CA THR A 99 -32.70 7.75 7.43
C THR A 99 -33.98 8.20 8.13
N PRO A 100 -34.41 9.47 8.01
CA PRO A 100 -35.65 9.92 8.62
C PRO A 100 -36.78 9.05 8.04
N THR A 101 -37.27 8.12 8.85
CA THR A 101 -38.40 7.28 8.52
C THR A 101 -39.62 8.17 8.40
N ALA A 102 -40.14 8.32 7.18
CA ALA A 102 -41.49 8.82 6.99
C ALA A 102 -42.44 7.87 7.75
N THR A 103 -43.20 8.44 8.69
CA THR A 103 -44.16 7.71 9.52
C THR A 103 -45.27 7.15 8.65
N THR A 104 -45.14 5.89 8.23
CA THR A 104 -46.24 5.16 7.61
C THR A 104 -46.94 4.35 8.69
N MET A 105 -48.22 4.63 8.90
CA MET A 105 -49.10 3.93 9.84
C MET A 105 -49.26 2.47 9.37
N VAL A 106 -48.57 1.54 10.03
CA VAL A 106 -48.70 0.11 9.75
C VAL A 106 -49.80 -0.50 10.60
N THR A 107 -50.77 -1.08 9.91
CA THR A 107 -51.80 -2.00 10.42
C THR A 107 -51.13 -3.24 11.04
N PRO A 108 -51.55 -3.72 12.22
CA PRO A 108 -50.92 -4.85 12.88
C PRO A 108 -51.12 -6.15 12.09
N THR A 109 -50.02 -6.74 11.63
CA THR A 109 -49.96 -8.10 11.09
C THR A 109 -49.98 -9.11 12.25
N PRO A 110 -50.76 -10.20 12.19
CA PRO A 110 -50.85 -11.18 13.26
C PRO A 110 -49.52 -11.91 13.51
N ALA A 111 -49.28 -12.17 14.80
CA ALA A 111 -48.10 -12.86 15.30
C ALA A 111 -48.05 -14.31 14.80
N VAL A 112 -46.96 -14.68 14.13
CA VAL A 112 -46.63 -16.06 13.81
C VAL A 112 -45.77 -16.64 14.93
N THR A 113 -46.27 -17.72 15.53
CA THR A 113 -45.58 -18.55 16.51
C THR A 113 -44.36 -19.22 15.87
N PRO A 114 -43.13 -19.03 16.40
CA PRO A 114 -41.96 -19.70 15.85
C PRO A 114 -41.99 -21.20 16.17
N THR A 115 -41.82 -22.01 15.12
CA THR A 115 -41.51 -23.44 15.20
C THR A 115 -40.10 -23.62 15.76
N PRO A 116 -39.87 -24.53 16.73
CA PRO A 116 -38.54 -24.76 17.28
C PRO A 116 -37.59 -25.34 16.21
N ILE A 117 -36.48 -24.65 15.99
CA ILE A 117 -35.36 -25.13 15.17
C ILE A 117 -34.59 -26.19 15.96
N ALA A 118 -34.37 -27.34 15.31
CA ALA A 118 -33.57 -28.42 15.84
C ALA A 118 -32.09 -28.01 15.95
N THR A 119 -31.52 -28.22 17.13
CA THR A 119 -30.10 -28.09 17.42
C THR A 119 -29.33 -29.18 16.68
N GLU A 120 -28.49 -28.80 15.71
CA GLU A 120 -27.54 -29.72 15.09
C GLU A 120 -26.31 -29.90 15.98
N ILE A 121 -25.87 -31.16 16.09
CA ILE A 121 -24.72 -31.62 16.87
C ILE A 121 -23.44 -31.28 16.08
N PRO A 122 -22.39 -30.71 16.70
CA PRO A 122 -21.16 -30.36 15.99
C PRO A 122 -20.40 -31.62 15.52
N THR A 123 -20.17 -31.70 14.21
CA THR A 123 -19.27 -32.67 13.58
C THR A 123 -17.83 -32.37 13.98
N GLU A 124 -17.12 -33.41 14.43
CA GLU A 124 -15.72 -33.36 14.86
C GLU A 124 -14.79 -32.85 13.76
N MET A 125 -13.84 -32.00 14.19
CA MET A 125 -12.84 -31.36 13.35
C MET A 125 -11.66 -32.34 13.10
N PRO A 126 -11.23 -32.57 11.84
CA PRO A 126 -10.12 -33.47 11.56
C PRO A 126 -8.78 -32.86 11.99
N THR A 127 -8.01 -33.64 12.73
CA THR A 127 -6.63 -33.35 13.14
C THR A 127 -5.72 -33.18 11.91
N THR A 128 -5.24 -31.95 11.68
CA THR A 128 -4.24 -31.65 10.65
C THR A 128 -2.85 -32.09 11.13
N ILE A 129 -2.20 -32.93 10.34
CA ILE A 129 -0.81 -33.37 10.54
C ILE A 129 0.09 -32.25 10.00
N VAL A 130 0.88 -31.64 10.88
CA VAL A 130 1.88 -30.63 10.53
C VAL A 130 3.14 -31.35 10.07
N GLU A 131 3.43 -31.32 8.76
CA GLU A 131 4.73 -31.75 8.26
C GLU A 131 5.77 -30.66 8.52
N THR A 132 6.91 -31.08 9.07
CA THR A 132 8.07 -30.23 9.34
C THR A 132 8.75 -29.86 8.01
N PRO A 133 8.88 -28.56 7.66
CA PRO A 133 9.52 -28.15 6.42
C PRO A 133 11.02 -28.49 6.44
N THR A 134 11.47 -29.21 5.42
CA THR A 134 12.89 -29.40 5.12
C THR A 134 13.47 -28.07 4.64
N GLU A 135 14.39 -27.52 5.41
CA GLU A 135 15.09 -26.27 5.12
C GLU A 135 16.05 -26.45 3.93
N VAL A 136 15.79 -25.73 2.84
CA VAL A 136 16.66 -25.69 1.66
C VAL A 136 17.73 -24.61 1.90
N PRO A 137 19.03 -24.89 1.71
CA PRO A 137 20.09 -23.92 1.95
C PRO A 137 19.93 -22.67 1.04
N PRO A 138 20.21 -21.47 1.56
CA PRO A 138 20.00 -20.24 0.80
C PRO A 138 20.98 -20.12 -0.37
N THR A 139 20.43 -20.10 -1.59
CA THR A 139 21.16 -19.73 -2.80
C THR A 139 21.50 -18.24 -2.73
N THR A 140 22.78 -17.90 -2.67
CA THR A 140 23.25 -16.51 -2.75
C THR A 140 22.99 -15.94 -4.13
N MET A 141 21.90 -15.19 -4.29
CA MET A 141 21.66 -14.41 -5.51
C MET A 141 22.59 -13.19 -5.55
N PRO A 142 23.09 -12.80 -6.74
CA PRO A 142 23.85 -11.57 -6.88
C PRO A 142 22.96 -10.37 -6.54
N THR A 143 23.44 -9.53 -5.62
CA THR A 143 22.86 -8.22 -5.31
C THR A 143 22.79 -7.38 -6.57
N ALA A 144 21.60 -7.25 -7.16
CA ALA A 144 21.38 -6.35 -8.27
C ALA A 144 21.45 -4.90 -7.75
N THR A 145 22.35 -4.10 -8.31
CA THR A 145 22.35 -2.66 -8.10
C THR A 145 21.05 -2.09 -8.65
N GLN A 146 20.14 -1.71 -7.75
CA GLN A 146 18.83 -1.21 -8.10
C GLN A 146 18.96 0.14 -8.81
N THR A 147 18.78 0.15 -10.12
CA THR A 147 18.58 1.38 -10.90
C THR A 147 17.12 1.80 -10.78
N THR A 148 16.84 2.85 -10.00
CA THR A 148 15.51 3.44 -9.93
C THR A 148 15.08 3.89 -11.33
N PRO A 149 14.07 3.26 -11.96
CA PRO A 149 13.64 3.64 -13.29
C PRO A 149 13.13 5.08 -13.24
N GLY A 150 13.76 5.97 -14.02
CA GLY A 150 13.37 7.39 -14.12
C GLY A 150 14.34 8.39 -13.50
N PHE A 151 15.25 7.99 -12.59
CA PHE A 151 16.27 8.92 -12.08
C PHE A 151 17.25 9.35 -13.18
N GLU A 152 17.74 8.39 -13.96
CA GLU A 152 18.61 8.60 -15.14
C GLU A 152 17.98 9.54 -16.18
N GLN A 153 16.66 9.48 -16.35
CA GLN A 153 15.95 10.25 -17.37
C GLN A 153 15.90 11.75 -17.02
N VAL A 154 15.86 12.08 -15.73
CA VAL A 154 15.92 13.47 -15.26
C VAL A 154 17.28 14.10 -15.57
N PHE A 155 18.38 13.39 -15.28
CA PHE A 155 19.74 13.90 -15.61
C PHE A 155 19.95 14.05 -17.11
N PHE A 156 19.43 13.11 -17.90
CA PHE A 156 19.51 13.19 -19.36
C PHE A 156 18.79 14.44 -19.89
N ILE A 157 17.56 14.71 -19.44
CA ILE A 157 16.79 15.90 -19.86
C ILE A 157 17.46 17.20 -19.40
N ILE A 158 17.95 17.27 -18.17
CA ILE A 158 18.67 18.44 -17.65
C ILE A 158 19.95 18.68 -18.47
N GLY A 159 20.71 17.63 -18.76
CA GLY A 159 21.92 17.71 -19.58
C GLY A 159 21.64 18.21 -20.99
N LEU A 160 20.58 17.71 -21.63
CA LEU A 160 20.16 18.14 -22.98
C LEU A 160 19.77 19.62 -23.02
N LEU A 161 19.01 20.09 -22.01
CA LEU A 161 18.61 21.49 -21.89
C LEU A 161 19.79 22.41 -21.62
N ALA A 162 20.71 22.02 -20.74
CA ALA A 162 21.93 22.77 -20.49
C ALA A 162 22.80 22.88 -21.77
N GLY A 163 22.97 21.76 -22.49
CA GLY A 163 23.67 21.73 -23.77
C GLY A 163 23.04 22.65 -24.82
N TYR A 164 21.72 22.63 -24.96
CA TYR A 164 20.99 23.52 -25.87
C TYR A 164 21.21 25.01 -25.53
N VAL A 165 21.18 25.37 -24.24
CA VAL A 165 21.41 26.76 -23.81
C VAL A 165 22.84 27.22 -24.13
N LEU A 166 23.85 26.37 -23.92
CA LEU A 166 25.24 26.68 -24.26
C LEU A 166 25.42 26.85 -25.77
N LEU A 167 24.87 25.96 -26.59
CA LEU A 167 24.94 26.05 -28.06
C LEU A 167 24.33 27.35 -28.57
N LYS A 168 23.19 27.76 -28.00
CA LYS A 168 22.48 28.99 -28.37
C LYS A 168 23.21 30.27 -27.96
N GLN A 169 24.05 30.22 -26.92
CA GLN A 169 24.88 31.36 -26.52
C GLN A 169 26.11 31.52 -27.42
N HIS A 170 26.65 30.43 -27.96
CA HIS A 170 27.86 30.46 -28.79
C HIS A 170 27.60 30.89 -30.25
N ASN A 171 26.34 30.81 -30.71
CA ASN A 171 25.91 31.22 -32.05
C ASN A 171 25.38 32.68 -32.12
N LYS A 172 25.64 33.49 -31.10
CA LYS A 172 25.32 34.92 -31.08
C LYS A 172 26.59 35.75 -31.02
#